data_AF-A0A8R7TW90-F1
#
_entry.id   AF-A0A8R7TW90-F1
#
_cell.length_a   1.000
_cell.length_b   1.000
_cell.length_c   1.000
_cell.angle_alpha   90.00
_cell.angle_beta   90.00
_cell.angle_gamma   90.00
#
_symmetry.space_group_name_H-M   'P 1'
#
loop_
_entity.id
_entity.type
_entity.pdbx_description
1 polymer ?
#
loop_
_entity_poly.entity_id
_entity_poly.type
_entity_poly.pdbx_seq_one_letter_code
_entity_poly.pdbx_strand_id
1 'polypeptide(L)'
;MAAAAAALSNGSGGDSKAEFAEIYSRLKEEMLEDPAFEFTDESLQWIDRMLDYNVLGGKCNRGLSVIDSYKTLKGVDVLRKEETFLACTLGWCIEWLQAYFLVLDDIMDNSQTRRGQPCWFRVPQVGLIAVNDGIILRNHISRILQRHFRGKPYYVDLIDLFNEVTISSDMYIHTKHIFCFLQLPEALISMSRLNSRQLQGSCWILSLLTREKRISQNIT
;
A
#
# COMPACT_ATOMS: atom_id res chain seq x y z
N MET A 1 -1.87 41.57 -28.01
CA MET A 1 -2.36 41.24 -26.66
C MET A 1 -3.14 39.96 -26.76
N ALA A 2 -2.48 38.85 -26.43
CA ALA A 2 -2.99 37.49 -26.53
C ALA A 2 -3.85 37.14 -25.32
N ALA A 3 -4.92 36.38 -25.54
CA ALA A 3 -5.52 35.51 -24.54
C ALA A 3 -6.09 34.29 -25.27
N ALA A 4 -5.22 33.30 -25.47
CA ALA A 4 -5.61 31.96 -25.90
C ALA A 4 -6.14 31.20 -24.68
N ALA A 5 -7.39 30.74 -24.77
CA ALA A 5 -7.95 29.78 -23.85
C ALA A 5 -7.23 28.43 -24.05
N ALA A 6 -6.32 28.09 -23.14
CA ALA A 6 -5.71 26.77 -23.09
C ALA A 6 -6.71 25.80 -22.45
N ALA A 7 -7.19 24.88 -23.27
CA ALA A 7 -7.96 23.72 -22.87
C ALA A 7 -7.18 22.92 -21.81
N LEU A 8 -7.84 22.62 -20.69
CA LEU A 8 -7.45 21.55 -19.79
C LEU A 8 -7.51 20.23 -20.56
N SER A 9 -6.34 19.72 -20.92
CA SER A 9 -6.20 18.39 -21.50
C SER A 9 -6.62 17.35 -20.47
N ASN A 10 -7.85 16.86 -20.59
CA ASN A 10 -8.23 15.52 -20.14
C ASN A 10 -7.37 14.51 -20.91
N GLY A 11 -6.30 14.01 -20.30
CA GLY A 11 -5.43 12.99 -20.89
C GLY A 11 -4.96 11.99 -19.84
N SER A 12 -5.00 10.70 -20.20
CA SER A 12 -4.29 9.54 -19.61
C SER A 12 -4.69 8.95 -18.24
N GLY A 13 -5.80 9.36 -17.61
CA GLY A 13 -6.22 8.73 -16.33
C GLY A 13 -6.89 7.34 -16.44
N GLY A 14 -7.36 6.95 -17.64
CA GLY A 14 -8.13 5.72 -17.86
C GLY A 14 -7.28 4.46 -18.06
N ASP A 15 -6.18 4.59 -18.81
CA ASP A 15 -5.35 3.46 -19.24
C ASP A 15 -4.51 2.89 -18.07
N SER A 16 -3.91 3.79 -17.28
CA SER A 16 -3.08 3.40 -16.12
C SER A 16 -3.89 2.68 -15.02
N LYS A 17 -5.20 2.94 -14.90
CA LYS A 17 -6.04 2.28 -13.89
C LYS A 17 -6.43 0.86 -14.28
N ALA A 18 -6.71 0.62 -15.57
CA ALA A 18 -7.02 -0.71 -16.06
C ALA A 18 -5.79 -1.62 -15.96
N GLU A 19 -4.62 -1.13 -16.40
CA GLU A 19 -3.36 -1.85 -16.26
C GLU A 19 -2.99 -2.11 -14.80
N PHE A 20 -3.22 -1.13 -13.90
CA PHE A 20 -3.03 -1.34 -12.47
C PHE A 20 -3.94 -2.45 -11.94
N ALA A 21 -5.22 -2.48 -12.31
CA ALA A 21 -6.16 -3.54 -11.91
C ALA A 21 -5.81 -4.92 -12.49
N GLU A 22 -5.24 -4.99 -13.69
CA GLU A 22 -4.76 -6.26 -14.26
C GLU A 22 -3.59 -6.83 -13.45
N ILE A 23 -2.64 -5.96 -13.07
CA ILE A 23 -1.48 -6.35 -12.27
C ILE A 23 -1.90 -6.85 -10.88
N TYR A 24 -2.97 -6.33 -10.29
CA TYR A 24 -3.55 -6.89 -9.06
C TYR A 24 -3.86 -8.37 -9.20
N SER A 25 -4.59 -8.73 -10.27
CA SER A 25 -5.07 -10.09 -10.49
C SER A 25 -3.89 -11.05 -10.62
N ARG A 26 -2.87 -10.64 -11.37
CA ARG A 26 -1.63 -11.39 -11.50
C ARG A 26 -0.89 -11.55 -10.16
N LEU A 27 -0.75 -10.47 -9.38
CA LEU A 27 -0.08 -10.56 -8.07
C LEU A 27 -0.85 -11.44 -7.09
N LYS A 28 -2.19 -11.39 -7.13
CA LYS A 28 -3.05 -12.25 -6.33
C LYS A 28 -2.84 -13.72 -6.67
N GLU A 29 -2.90 -14.08 -7.97
CA GLU A 29 -2.61 -15.43 -8.45
C GLU A 29 -1.23 -15.91 -8.00
N GLU A 30 -0.20 -15.07 -8.13
CA GLU A 30 1.15 -15.41 -7.69
C GLU A 30 1.28 -15.69 -6.18
N MET A 31 0.41 -15.10 -5.34
CA MET A 31 0.35 -15.37 -3.90
C MET A 31 -0.43 -16.64 -3.58
N LEU A 32 -1.50 -16.93 -4.34
CA LEU A 32 -2.29 -18.15 -4.17
C LEU A 32 -1.53 -19.40 -4.64
N GLU A 33 -0.65 -19.24 -5.64
CA GLU A 33 0.19 -20.31 -6.19
C GLU A 33 1.61 -20.37 -5.58
N ASP A 34 1.85 -19.71 -4.43
CA ASP A 34 3.19 -19.68 -3.83
C ASP A 34 3.60 -21.09 -3.34
N PRO A 35 4.63 -21.71 -3.93
CA PRO A 35 5.04 -23.08 -3.58
C PRO A 35 5.67 -23.20 -2.19
N ALA A 36 5.94 -22.08 -1.52
CA ALA A 36 6.43 -22.09 -0.14
C ALA A 36 5.38 -22.53 0.87
N PHE A 37 4.11 -22.60 0.48
CA PHE A 37 2.99 -22.93 1.37
C PHE A 37 2.13 -24.05 0.77
N GLU A 38 1.75 -25.01 1.60
CA GLU A 38 0.75 -26.02 1.24
C GLU A 38 -0.60 -25.57 1.82
N PHE A 39 -1.47 -25.05 0.94
CA PHE A 39 -2.82 -24.63 1.31
C PHE A 39 -3.85 -25.66 0.82
N THR A 40 -4.90 -25.85 1.60
CA THR A 40 -6.10 -26.55 1.12
C THR A 40 -6.93 -25.63 0.22
N ASP A 41 -7.81 -26.20 -0.60
CA ASP A 41 -8.69 -25.43 -1.47
C ASP A 41 -9.55 -24.42 -0.69
N GLU A 42 -10.00 -24.78 0.52
CA GLU A 42 -10.77 -23.89 1.40
C GLU A 42 -9.92 -22.72 1.91
N SER A 43 -8.64 -22.98 2.20
CA SER A 43 -7.70 -21.96 2.66
C SER A 43 -7.39 -20.95 1.55
N LEU A 44 -7.22 -21.43 0.31
CA LEU A 44 -7.04 -20.57 -0.86
C LEU A 44 -8.26 -19.71 -1.13
N GLN A 45 -9.47 -20.30 -1.08
CA GLN A 45 -10.73 -19.54 -1.23
C GLN A 45 -10.89 -18.48 -0.13
N TRP A 46 -10.45 -18.77 1.10
CA TRP A 46 -10.45 -17.79 2.17
C TRP A 46 -9.51 -16.63 1.88
N ILE A 47 -8.26 -16.92 1.50
CA ILE A 47 -7.25 -15.90 1.19
C ILE A 47 -7.70 -15.04 -0.01
N ASP A 48 -8.21 -15.67 -1.08
CA ASP A 48 -8.72 -14.98 -2.26
C ASP A 48 -9.83 -13.98 -1.90
N ARG A 49 -10.83 -14.44 -1.14
CA ARG A 49 -11.92 -13.58 -0.65
C ARG A 49 -11.39 -12.45 0.26
N MET A 50 -10.47 -12.77 1.15
CA MET A 50 -9.89 -11.81 2.11
C MET A 50 -9.13 -10.70 1.38
N LEU A 51 -8.36 -11.05 0.34
CA LEU A 51 -7.62 -10.11 -0.49
C LEU A 51 -8.55 -9.17 -1.24
N ASP A 52 -9.55 -9.71 -1.93
CA ASP A 52 -10.50 -8.88 -2.70
C ASP A 52 -11.29 -7.94 -1.76
N TYR A 53 -11.68 -8.42 -0.58
CA TYR A 53 -12.46 -7.64 0.38
C TYR A 53 -11.68 -6.47 0.98
N ASN A 54 -10.43 -6.70 1.39
CA ASN A 54 -9.65 -5.71 2.15
C ASN A 54 -8.84 -4.78 1.27
N VAL A 55 -8.33 -5.30 0.14
CA VAL A 55 -7.44 -4.53 -0.72
C VAL A 55 -8.25 -3.70 -1.72
N LEU A 56 -9.26 -4.29 -2.37
CA LEU A 56 -10.07 -3.59 -3.38
C LEU A 56 -11.16 -2.71 -2.76
N GLY A 57 -11.81 -1.89 -3.60
CA GLY A 57 -12.87 -0.95 -3.18
C GLY A 57 -12.37 0.43 -2.71
N GLY A 58 -11.05 0.64 -2.72
CA GLY A 58 -10.44 1.96 -2.53
C GLY A 58 -10.33 2.74 -3.85
N LYS A 59 -9.91 4.01 -3.76
CA LYS A 59 -9.57 4.83 -4.94
C LYS A 59 -8.19 4.48 -5.54
N CYS A 60 -7.40 3.67 -4.84
CA CYS A 60 -6.02 3.32 -5.17
C CYS A 60 -5.09 4.53 -5.38
N ASN A 61 -5.40 5.67 -4.75
CA ASN A 61 -4.66 6.91 -4.95
C ASN A 61 -3.19 6.76 -4.51
N ARG A 62 -2.91 5.97 -3.47
CA ARG A 62 -1.53 5.80 -2.97
C ARG A 62 -0.73 4.97 -3.98
N GLY A 63 -1.29 3.86 -4.45
CA GLY A 63 -0.66 3.04 -5.48
C GLY A 63 -0.43 3.79 -6.80
N LEU A 64 -1.46 4.47 -7.32
CA LEU A 64 -1.36 5.23 -8.58
C LEU A 64 -0.34 6.37 -8.49
N SER A 65 -0.25 7.02 -7.33
CA SER A 65 0.71 8.12 -7.15
C SER A 65 2.17 7.67 -7.20
N VAL A 66 2.49 6.39 -6.92
CA VAL A 66 3.85 5.85 -7.15
C VAL A 66 4.20 5.89 -8.63
N ILE A 67 3.25 5.50 -9.49
CA ILE A 67 3.44 5.46 -10.95
C ILE A 67 3.66 6.87 -11.48
N ASP A 68 2.82 7.82 -11.07
CA ASP A 68 2.92 9.23 -11.49
C ASP A 68 4.22 9.88 -10.99
N SER A 69 4.65 9.52 -9.79
CA SER A 69 5.90 9.99 -9.18
C SER A 69 7.12 9.45 -9.92
N TYR A 70 7.09 8.17 -10.29
CA TYR A 70 8.15 7.53 -11.06
C TYR A 70 8.29 8.13 -12.46
N LYS A 71 7.17 8.36 -13.16
CA LYS A 71 7.11 9.11 -14.43
C LYS A 71 7.76 10.48 -14.31
N THR A 72 7.37 11.23 -13.27
CA THR A 72 7.88 12.58 -12.99
C THR A 72 9.39 12.59 -12.75
N LEU A 73 9.94 11.63 -11.98
CA LEU A 73 11.39 11.55 -11.74
C LEU A 73 12.20 11.26 -12.98
N LYS A 74 11.72 10.32 -13.81
CA LYS A 74 12.36 9.97 -15.07
C LYS A 74 12.23 11.09 -16.11
N GLY A 75 11.30 12.02 -15.91
CA GLY A 75 10.97 13.06 -16.88
C GLY A 75 10.33 12.48 -18.15
N VAL A 76 9.55 11.40 -18.00
CA VAL A 76 8.88 10.72 -19.11
C VAL A 76 7.39 10.59 -18.84
N ASP A 77 6.57 10.78 -19.88
CA ASP A 77 5.11 10.62 -19.77
C ASP A 77 4.69 9.15 -19.90
N VAL A 78 5.51 8.33 -20.56
CA VAL A 78 5.25 6.91 -20.84
C VAL A 78 6.43 6.07 -20.38
N LEU A 79 6.13 5.08 -19.54
CA LEU A 79 7.10 4.09 -19.05
C LEU A 79 7.17 2.89 -20.00
N ARG A 80 8.30 2.18 -20.01
CA ARG A 80 8.37 0.88 -20.69
C ARG A 80 7.52 -0.13 -19.94
N LYS A 81 7.03 -1.16 -20.62
CA LYS A 81 6.17 -2.20 -20.01
C LYS A 81 6.75 -2.81 -18.72
N GLU A 82 8.06 -3.11 -18.70
CA GLU A 82 8.71 -3.64 -17.49
C GLU A 82 8.74 -2.61 -16.35
N GLU A 83 9.03 -1.35 -16.65
CA GLU A 83 9.06 -0.26 -15.67
C GLU A 83 7.65 0.02 -15.12
N THR A 84 6.62 0.03 -15.99
CA THR A 84 5.23 0.15 -15.58
C THR A 84 4.85 -1.00 -14.66
N PHE A 85 5.18 -2.24 -15.04
CA PHE A 85 4.89 -3.41 -14.22
C PHE A 85 5.51 -3.32 -12.81
N LEU A 86 6.79 -2.94 -12.72
CA LEU A 86 7.47 -2.78 -11.42
C LEU A 86 6.88 -1.62 -10.60
N ALA A 87 6.60 -0.48 -11.23
CA ALA A 87 5.98 0.67 -10.54
C ALA A 87 4.58 0.33 -10.01
N CYS A 88 3.76 -0.34 -10.82
CA CYS A 88 2.45 -0.85 -10.40
C CYS A 88 2.57 -1.88 -9.29
N THR A 89 3.56 -2.78 -9.36
CA THR A 89 3.80 -3.78 -8.31
C THR A 89 4.14 -3.11 -6.98
N LEU A 90 5.00 -2.09 -6.97
CA LEU A 90 5.27 -1.29 -5.78
C LEU A 90 4.03 -0.54 -5.30
N GLY A 91 3.24 0.02 -6.22
CA GLY A 91 1.98 0.66 -5.90
C GLY A 91 1.00 -0.28 -5.18
N TRP A 92 0.90 -1.54 -5.63
CA TRP A 92 0.08 -2.55 -4.96
C TRP A 92 0.65 -2.98 -3.61
N CYS A 93 1.97 -3.11 -3.45
CA CYS A 93 2.57 -3.34 -2.14
C CYS A 93 2.13 -2.26 -1.11
N ILE A 94 2.00 -1.00 -1.54
CA ILE A 94 1.49 0.09 -0.67
C ILE A 94 0.00 -0.07 -0.36
N GLU A 95 -0.84 -0.44 -1.34
CA GLU A 95 -2.27 -0.68 -1.10
C GLU A 95 -2.51 -1.91 -0.18
N TRP A 96 -1.69 -2.96 -0.29
CA TRP A 96 -1.67 -4.09 0.64
C TRP A 96 -1.28 -3.66 2.05
N LEU A 97 -0.23 -2.84 2.17
CA LEU A 97 0.21 -2.31 3.45
C LEU A 97 -0.89 -1.46 4.10
N GLN A 98 -1.59 -0.66 3.30
CA GLN A 98 -2.74 0.10 3.77
C GLN A 98 -3.88 -0.83 4.23
N ALA A 99 -4.18 -1.89 3.48
CA ALA A 99 -5.21 -2.87 3.84
C ALA A 99 -4.89 -3.54 5.20
N TYR A 100 -3.63 -3.94 5.41
CA TYR A 100 -3.15 -4.45 6.70
C TYR A 100 -3.46 -3.49 7.86
N PHE A 101 -3.07 -2.22 7.73
CA PHE A 101 -3.32 -1.23 8.78
C PHE A 101 -4.80 -0.98 9.02
N LEU A 102 -5.62 -0.94 7.97
CA LEU A 102 -7.06 -0.73 8.10
C LEU A 102 -7.76 -1.88 8.84
N VAL A 103 -7.38 -3.13 8.57
CA VAL A 103 -7.95 -4.28 9.28
C VAL A 103 -7.68 -4.19 10.77
N LEU A 104 -6.44 -3.87 11.16
CA LEU A 104 -6.09 -3.72 12.57
C LEU A 104 -6.75 -2.51 13.22
N ASP A 105 -6.71 -1.34 12.57
CA ASP A 105 -7.36 -0.10 13.05
C ASP A 105 -8.86 -0.30 13.25
N ASP A 106 -9.53 -0.99 12.32
CA ASP A 106 -10.97 -1.30 12.43
C ASP A 106 -11.28 -2.16 13.68
N ILE A 107 -10.41 -3.13 14.01
CA ILE A 107 -10.57 -3.97 15.21
C ILE A 107 -10.34 -3.14 16.48
N MET A 108 -9.26 -2.35 16.52
CA MET A 108 -8.90 -1.58 17.72
C MET A 108 -9.86 -0.42 18.00
N ASP A 109 -10.38 0.25 16.96
CA ASP A 109 -11.40 1.29 17.08
C ASP A 109 -12.83 0.70 17.15
N ASN A 110 -12.98 -0.64 17.11
CA ASN A 110 -14.26 -1.36 17.13
C ASN A 110 -15.24 -0.86 16.04
N SER A 111 -14.70 -0.50 14.88
CA SER A 111 -15.41 0.12 13.76
C SER A 111 -16.54 -0.78 13.21
N GLN A 112 -17.55 -0.14 12.62
CA GLN A 112 -18.70 -0.83 12.04
C GLN A 112 -18.54 -1.04 10.53
N THR A 113 -18.15 0.01 9.80
CA THR A 113 -18.12 0.01 8.34
C THR A 113 -16.85 0.64 7.78
N ARG A 114 -16.36 0.07 6.68
CA ARG A 114 -15.22 0.55 5.90
C ARG A 114 -15.58 0.45 4.41
N ARG A 115 -15.33 1.53 3.64
CA ARG A 115 -15.59 1.59 2.18
C ARG A 115 -17.05 1.23 1.80
N GLY A 116 -18.01 1.55 2.68
CA GLY A 116 -19.43 1.25 2.48
C GLY A 116 -19.84 -0.19 2.77
N GLN A 117 -18.93 -1.04 3.26
CA GLN A 117 -19.20 -2.42 3.68
C GLN A 117 -18.85 -2.62 5.16
N PRO A 118 -19.33 -3.68 5.82
CA PRO A 118 -18.91 -4.02 7.18
C PRO A 118 -17.39 -4.16 7.29
N CYS A 119 -16.79 -3.76 8.41
CA CYS A 119 -15.36 -4.03 8.64
C CYS A 119 -15.09 -5.55 8.59
N TRP A 120 -13.92 -5.98 8.12
CA TRP A 120 -13.65 -7.40 7.87
C TRP A 120 -13.92 -8.29 9.09
N PHE A 121 -13.50 -7.86 10.28
CA PHE A 121 -13.75 -8.59 11.53
C PHE A 121 -15.23 -8.70 11.94
N ARG A 122 -16.12 -7.90 11.33
CA ARG A 122 -17.58 -7.93 11.52
C ARG A 122 -18.28 -8.86 10.53
N VAL A 123 -17.60 -9.30 9.46
CA VAL A 123 -18.17 -10.24 8.51
C VAL A 123 -18.47 -11.56 9.24
N PRO A 124 -19.66 -12.15 9.04
CA PRO A 124 -19.98 -13.43 9.68
C PRO A 124 -18.89 -14.46 9.43
N GLN A 125 -18.54 -15.22 10.48
CA GLN A 125 -17.49 -16.26 10.49
C GLN A 125 -16.03 -15.76 10.53
N VAL A 126 -15.76 -14.48 10.32
CA VAL A 126 -14.38 -13.93 10.41
C VAL A 126 -14.01 -13.65 11.86
N GLY A 127 -14.71 -12.73 12.53
CA GLY A 127 -14.40 -12.35 13.91
C GLY A 127 -12.94 -11.94 14.09
N LEU A 128 -12.29 -12.47 15.13
CA LEU A 128 -10.89 -12.15 15.45
C LEU A 128 -9.87 -12.87 14.54
N ILE A 129 -10.30 -13.77 13.66
CA ILE A 129 -9.42 -14.35 12.62
C ILE A 129 -8.87 -13.24 11.72
N ALA A 130 -9.59 -12.12 11.60
CA ALA A 130 -9.14 -10.91 10.92
C ALA A 130 -7.75 -10.41 11.36
N VAL A 131 -7.33 -10.66 12.61
CA VAL A 131 -5.97 -10.33 13.08
C VAL A 131 -4.91 -11.14 12.31
N ASN A 132 -5.15 -12.44 12.13
CA ASN A 132 -4.26 -13.31 11.35
C ASN A 132 -4.29 -12.93 9.86
N ASP A 133 -5.47 -12.63 9.33
CA ASP A 133 -5.63 -12.16 7.95
C ASP A 133 -4.82 -10.88 7.68
N GLY A 134 -4.80 -9.95 8.65
CA GLY A 134 -3.92 -8.78 8.60
C GLY A 134 -2.44 -9.15 8.51
N ILE A 135 -1.98 -10.11 9.32
CA ILE A 135 -0.58 -10.58 9.27
C ILE A 135 -0.26 -11.21 7.90
N ILE A 136 -1.19 -11.95 7.31
CA ILE A 136 -1.05 -12.51 5.95
C ILE A 136 -0.86 -11.38 4.93
N LEU A 137 -1.70 -10.33 4.97
CA LEU A 137 -1.56 -9.15 4.09
C LEU A 137 -0.17 -8.53 4.18
N ARG A 138 0.36 -8.35 5.40
CA ARG A 138 1.71 -7.82 5.62
C ARG A 138 2.78 -8.74 5.02
N ASN A 139 2.67 -10.05 5.22
CA ASN A 139 3.66 -11.01 4.75
C ASN A 139 3.67 -11.16 3.22
N HIS A 140 2.52 -11.01 2.55
CA HIS A 140 2.44 -11.01 1.08
C HIS A 140 3.32 -9.92 0.45
N ILE A 141 3.44 -8.74 1.09
CA ILE A 141 4.28 -7.65 0.59
C ILE A 141 5.75 -8.12 0.46
N SER A 142 6.29 -8.75 1.50
CA SER A 142 7.67 -9.27 1.47
C SER A 142 7.86 -10.32 0.39
N ARG A 143 6.85 -11.17 0.14
CA ARG A 143 6.89 -12.19 -0.92
C ARG A 143 6.87 -11.57 -2.32
N ILE A 144 6.00 -10.58 -2.55
CA ILE A 144 5.93 -9.83 -3.81
C ILE A 144 7.27 -9.12 -4.07
N LEU A 145 7.82 -8.44 -3.07
CA LEU A 145 9.11 -7.77 -3.17
C LEU A 145 10.23 -8.77 -3.50
N GLN A 146 10.28 -9.89 -2.81
CA GLN A 146 11.27 -10.93 -3.05
C GLN A 146 11.16 -11.55 -4.45
N ARG A 147 9.94 -11.71 -4.98
CA ARG A 147 9.71 -12.32 -6.30
C ARG A 147 10.13 -11.40 -7.44
N HIS A 148 9.77 -10.12 -7.37
CA HIS A 148 9.94 -9.18 -8.49
C HIS A 148 11.20 -8.30 -8.40
N PHE A 149 11.70 -8.04 -7.18
CA PHE A 149 12.77 -7.06 -6.98
C PHE A 149 14.09 -7.67 -6.54
N ARG A 150 14.17 -8.94 -6.12
CA ARG A 150 15.40 -9.56 -5.58
C ARG A 150 16.64 -9.46 -6.48
N GLY A 151 16.45 -9.45 -7.80
CA GLY A 151 17.54 -9.30 -8.77
C GLY A 151 17.94 -7.85 -9.08
N LYS A 152 17.23 -6.87 -8.52
CA LYS A 152 17.47 -5.43 -8.76
C LYS A 152 18.42 -4.88 -7.68
N PRO A 153 19.32 -3.94 -8.03
CA PRO A 153 20.33 -3.43 -7.10
C PRO A 153 19.74 -2.70 -5.88
N TYR A 154 18.52 -2.18 -5.98
CA TYR A 154 17.82 -1.42 -4.95
C TYR A 154 16.85 -2.25 -4.10
N TYR A 155 16.89 -3.59 -4.22
CA TYR A 155 16.02 -4.48 -3.46
C TYR A 155 16.11 -4.28 -1.94
N VAL A 156 17.32 -4.18 -1.42
CA VAL A 156 17.57 -4.03 0.03
C VAL A 156 17.02 -2.70 0.51
N ASP A 157 17.25 -1.62 -0.25
CA ASP A 157 16.71 -0.30 0.07
C ASP A 157 15.17 -0.29 0.10
N LEU A 158 14.53 -1.04 -0.81
CA LEU A 158 13.07 -1.18 -0.80
C LEU A 158 12.58 -1.91 0.45
N ILE A 159 13.20 -3.04 0.82
CA ILE A 159 12.81 -3.79 2.03
C ILE A 159 12.96 -2.90 3.27
N ASP A 160 14.10 -2.22 3.40
CA ASP A 160 14.37 -1.34 4.53
C ASP A 160 13.36 -0.21 4.60
N LEU A 161 12.98 0.37 3.46
CA LEU A 161 11.95 1.40 3.39
C LEU A 161 10.57 0.87 3.84
N PHE A 162 10.13 -0.27 3.32
CA PHE A 162 8.85 -0.87 3.73
C PHE A 162 8.85 -1.24 5.22
N ASN A 163 9.97 -1.73 5.75
CA ASN A 163 10.11 -2.02 7.18
C ASN A 163 10.09 -0.75 8.02
N GLU A 164 10.81 0.31 7.63
CA GLU A 164 10.83 1.61 8.31
C GLU A 164 9.41 2.21 8.38
N VAL A 165 8.68 2.18 7.26
CA VAL A 165 7.28 2.62 7.17
C VAL A 165 6.38 1.81 8.11
N THR A 166 6.54 0.49 8.08
CA THR A 166 5.72 -0.44 8.86
C THR A 166 5.94 -0.21 10.35
N ILE A 167 7.21 -0.22 10.80
CA ILE A 167 7.59 0.03 12.19
C ILE A 167 7.07 1.39 12.68
N SER A 168 7.27 2.44 11.89
CA SER A 168 6.84 3.80 12.26
C SER A 168 5.32 3.89 12.43
N SER A 169 4.57 3.22 11.54
CA SER A 169 3.11 3.26 11.53
C SER A 169 2.52 2.35 12.60
N ASP A 170 3.05 1.14 12.78
CA ASP A 170 2.69 0.24 13.89
C ASP A 170 2.92 0.95 15.23
N MET A 171 4.10 1.55 15.43
CA MET A 171 4.43 2.31 16.63
C MET A 171 3.44 3.45 16.86
N TYR A 172 3.10 4.21 15.81
CA TYR A 172 2.13 5.30 15.91
C TYR A 172 0.75 4.80 16.34
N ILE A 173 0.24 3.76 15.68
CA ILE A 173 -1.08 3.19 15.97
C ILE A 173 -1.10 2.63 17.40
N HIS A 174 -0.10 1.82 17.77
CA HIS A 174 0.00 1.26 19.13
C HIS A 174 0.03 2.37 20.19
N THR A 175 0.82 3.41 19.93
CA THR A 175 0.94 4.57 20.81
C THR A 175 -0.39 5.33 20.92
N LYS A 176 -1.07 5.59 19.80
CA LYS A 176 -2.42 6.21 19.75
C LYS A 176 -3.40 5.43 20.64
N HIS A 177 -3.46 4.10 20.48
CA HIS A 177 -4.41 3.26 21.22
C HIS A 177 -4.07 3.13 22.70
N ILE A 178 -2.79 2.93 23.06
CA ILE A 178 -2.35 2.90 24.46
C ILE A 178 -2.71 4.21 25.16
N PHE A 179 -2.44 5.35 24.52
CA PHE A 179 -2.77 6.64 25.11
C PHE A 179 -4.28 6.87 25.25
N CYS A 180 -5.07 6.45 24.26
CA CYS A 180 -6.53 6.51 24.32
C CYS A 180 -7.07 5.62 25.45
N PHE A 181 -6.53 4.41 25.61
CA PHE A 181 -6.92 3.47 26.65
C PHE A 181 -6.55 3.97 28.06
N LEU A 182 -5.36 4.57 28.21
CA LEU A 182 -4.87 5.11 29.48
C LEU A 182 -5.43 6.51 29.80
N GLN A 183 -6.25 7.10 28.92
CA GLN A 183 -6.86 8.44 29.08
C GLN A 183 -5.83 9.56 29.40
N LEU A 184 -4.62 9.48 28.82
CA LEU A 184 -3.53 10.40 29.15
C LEU A 184 -3.63 11.74 28.37
N PRO A 185 -3.70 12.90 29.05
CA PRO A 185 -3.93 14.21 28.41
C PRO A 185 -2.72 14.79 27.64
N GLU A 186 -1.48 14.39 27.95
CA GLU A 186 -0.26 14.89 27.27
C GLU A 186 -0.08 14.34 25.84
N ALA A 187 -0.90 13.36 25.44
CA ALA A 187 -0.77 12.64 24.17
C ALA A 187 -1.16 13.47 22.94
N LEU A 188 -2.05 14.47 23.06
CA LEU A 188 -2.44 15.33 21.93
C LEU A 188 -1.25 16.15 21.37
N ILE A 189 -0.27 16.47 22.21
CA ILE A 189 0.93 17.24 21.83
C ILE A 189 1.97 16.34 21.13
N SER A 190 2.14 15.10 21.59
CA SER A 190 3.02 14.13 20.93
C SER A 190 2.42 13.63 19.61
N MET A 191 1.11 13.34 19.60
CA MET A 191 0.39 12.95 18.39
C MET A 191 0.41 14.06 17.35
N SER A 192 0.26 15.35 17.69
CA SER A 192 0.36 16.43 16.69
C SER A 192 1.75 16.56 16.04
N ARG A 193 2.83 16.20 16.75
CA ARG A 193 4.20 16.11 16.19
C ARG A 193 4.44 14.87 15.31
N LEU A 194 3.75 13.76 15.58
CA LEU A 194 3.76 12.57 14.73
C LEU A 194 2.83 12.73 13.51
N ASN A 195 1.68 13.37 13.71
CA ASN A 195 0.68 13.68 12.70
C ASN A 195 1.26 14.62 11.64
N SER A 196 2.13 15.56 11.98
CA SER A 196 2.84 16.40 10.99
C SER A 196 3.83 15.62 10.12
N ARG A 197 4.37 14.49 10.59
CA ARG A 197 5.24 13.60 9.80
C ARG A 197 4.45 12.57 8.98
N GLN A 198 3.28 12.12 9.47
CA GLN A 198 2.46 11.10 8.78
C GLN A 198 1.34 11.67 7.88
N LEU A 199 0.77 12.85 8.16
CA LEU A 199 -0.26 13.50 7.32
C LEU A 199 0.25 13.98 5.96
N GLN A 200 1.56 14.11 5.78
CA GLN A 200 2.09 14.21 4.44
C GLN A 200 2.07 12.82 3.81
N GLY A 201 0.89 12.35 3.41
CA GLY A 201 0.75 11.30 2.38
C GLY A 201 1.64 11.56 1.16
N SER A 202 1.98 12.82 0.92
CA SER A 202 2.93 13.34 -0.06
C SER A 202 4.42 13.24 0.33
N CYS A 203 4.78 13.10 1.61
CA CYS A 203 6.17 12.95 2.07
C CYS A 203 6.65 11.50 2.03
N TRP A 204 5.75 10.51 2.02
CA TRP A 204 6.11 9.12 1.75
C TRP A 204 6.62 8.96 0.32
N ILE A 205 5.86 9.47 -0.63
CA ILE A 205 6.27 9.61 -2.03
C ILE A 205 7.52 10.47 -2.12
N LEU A 206 7.58 11.66 -1.51
CA LEU A 206 8.77 12.51 -1.58
C LEU A 206 10.02 11.91 -0.90
N SER A 207 9.90 11.09 0.14
CA SER A 207 11.00 10.39 0.82
C SER A 207 11.44 9.16 0.02
N LEU A 208 10.48 8.42 -0.56
CA LEU A 208 10.70 7.38 -1.55
C LEU A 208 11.38 7.97 -2.79
N LEU A 209 10.94 9.14 -3.28
CA LEU A 209 11.47 9.93 -4.41
C LEU A 209 12.85 10.57 -4.12
N THR A 210 13.09 11.10 -2.91
CA THR A 210 14.38 11.72 -2.54
C THR A 210 15.45 10.67 -2.23
N ARG A 211 15.08 9.51 -1.70
CA ARG A 211 15.99 8.35 -1.65
C ARG A 211 16.03 7.60 -2.99
N GLU A 212 15.00 7.66 -3.81
CA GLU A 212 15.01 7.21 -5.22
C GLU A 212 15.96 8.03 -6.07
N LYS A 213 16.22 9.31 -5.77
CA LYS A 213 17.35 10.02 -6.41
C LYS A 213 18.70 9.36 -6.12
N ARG A 214 18.87 8.77 -4.94
CA ARG A 214 20.08 8.03 -4.55
C ARG A 214 20.14 6.64 -5.19
N ILE A 215 18.98 5.98 -5.34
CA ILE A 215 18.84 4.70 -6.05
C ILE A 215 18.95 4.87 -7.58
N SER A 216 18.38 5.93 -8.14
CA SER A 216 18.40 6.29 -9.56
C SER A 216 19.81 6.62 -10.04
N GLN A 217 20.68 7.13 -9.16
CA GLN A 217 22.11 7.30 -9.45
C GLN A 217 22.84 5.96 -9.64
N ASN A 218 22.30 4.86 -9.12
CA ASN A 218 22.82 3.50 -9.30
C ASN A 218 22.09 2.71 -10.41
N ILE A 219 21.08 3.31 -11.07
CA ILE A 219 20.31 2.69 -12.16
C ILE A 219 20.77 3.20 -13.55
N THR A 220 21.51 4.31 -13.61
CA THR A 220 22.33 4.71 -14.78
C THR A 220 23.68 4.02 -14.76
#